data_AF-A0A059WZD5-F1
#
_entry.id   AF-A0A059WZD5-F1
#
_cell.length_a   1.000
_cell.length_b   1.000
_cell.length_c   1.000
_cell.angle_alpha   90.00
_cell.angle_beta   90.00
_cell.angle_gamma   90.00
#
_symmetry.space_group_name_H-M   'P 1'
#
loop_
_entity.id
_entity.type
_entity.pdbx_description
1 polymer ?
#
loop_
_entity_poly.entity_id
_entity_poly.type
_entity_poly.pdbx_seq_one_letter_code
_entity_poly.pdbx_strand_id
1 'polypeptide(L)'
;MLLATVAVVPAEAETHQLRAGHLIDPGTASVTHDRLLTFTDGKIVRDEAWQGAKREGTLMDWSGKWVLPGLIDLHTHIADGIGQTNDPAEPLKHSEADTILKGAEMARITLHSGFTTVRDVGVYRGLTDVALRDAIAAGEVE
;
A
#
# COMPACT_ATOMS: atom_id res chain seq x y z
N MET A 1 31.23 -37.04 2.45
CA MET A 1 30.51 -35.78 2.68
C MET A 1 30.85 -34.83 1.55
N LEU A 2 29.95 -34.63 0.60
CA LEU A 2 30.13 -33.70 -0.52
C LEU A 2 29.60 -32.34 -0.07
N LEU A 3 30.48 -31.34 0.09
CA LEU A 3 30.08 -29.96 0.38
C LEU A 3 29.52 -29.36 -0.92
N ALA A 4 28.22 -29.07 -0.95
CA ALA A 4 27.62 -28.27 -2.01
C ALA A 4 27.77 -26.79 -1.64
N THR A 5 28.60 -26.06 -2.39
CA THR A 5 28.66 -24.59 -2.35
C THR A 5 27.38 -24.03 -2.97
N VAL A 6 26.54 -23.40 -2.15
CA VAL A 6 25.41 -22.59 -2.61
C VAL A 6 25.98 -21.27 -3.12
N ALA A 7 25.83 -21.00 -4.42
CA ALA A 7 26.07 -19.68 -4.97
C ALA A 7 24.94 -18.75 -4.54
N VAL A 8 25.26 -17.74 -3.74
CA VAL A 8 24.31 -16.64 -3.44
C VAL A 8 24.29 -15.75 -4.69
N VAL A 9 23.19 -15.80 -5.44
CA VAL A 9 22.93 -14.83 -6.49
C VAL A 9 22.51 -13.53 -5.78
N PRO A 10 23.15 -12.38 -6.02
CA PRO A 10 22.69 -11.13 -5.46
C PRO A 10 21.28 -10.88 -6.00
N ALA A 11 20.33 -10.56 -5.12
CA ALA A 11 19.03 -10.07 -5.53
C ALA A 11 19.27 -8.76 -6.30
N GLU A 12 19.04 -8.76 -7.60
CA GLU A 12 19.07 -7.56 -8.42
C GLU A 12 17.91 -6.68 -7.93
N ALA A 13 18.21 -5.52 -7.37
CA ALA A 13 17.18 -4.61 -6.86
C ALA A 13 16.28 -4.19 -8.02
N GLU A 14 15.00 -4.58 -7.97
CA GLU A 14 14.06 -4.31 -9.04
C GLU A 14 13.86 -2.80 -9.17
N THR A 15 14.46 -2.22 -10.21
CA THR A 15 14.36 -0.79 -10.48
C THR A 15 13.13 -0.53 -11.31
N HIS A 16 12.18 0.19 -10.72
CA HIS A 16 10.97 0.64 -11.43
C HIS A 16 11.08 2.12 -11.76
N GLN A 17 10.51 2.51 -12.88
CA GLN A 17 10.40 3.90 -13.28
C GLN A 17 8.94 4.25 -13.56
N LEU A 18 8.54 5.47 -13.21
CA LEU A 18 7.19 5.97 -13.42
C LEU A 18 7.25 7.36 -14.04
N ARG A 19 6.65 7.52 -15.21
CA ARG A 19 6.43 8.84 -15.80
C ARG A 19 5.09 9.39 -15.32
N ALA A 20 5.11 10.36 -14.43
CA ALA A 20 3.91 11.07 -13.96
C ALA A 20 3.64 12.28 -14.87
N GLY A 21 2.45 12.32 -15.48
CA GLY A 21 2.00 13.49 -16.26
C GLY A 21 1.83 14.73 -15.39
N HIS A 22 1.18 14.56 -14.25
CA HIS A 22 1.00 15.58 -13.23
C HIS A 22 1.37 14.96 -11.88
N LEU A 23 2.35 15.52 -11.19
CA LEU A 23 2.77 15.09 -9.85
C LEU A 23 2.40 16.18 -8.85
N ILE A 24 1.48 15.84 -7.94
CA ILE A 24 1.04 16.70 -6.84
C ILE A 24 2.00 16.52 -5.66
N ASP A 25 2.60 17.61 -5.22
CA ASP A 25 3.36 17.66 -3.97
C ASP A 25 2.58 18.48 -2.93
N PRO A 26 1.93 17.82 -1.95
CA PRO A 26 1.19 18.53 -0.91
C PRO A 26 2.11 19.29 0.07
N GLY A 27 3.39 18.92 0.19
CA GLY A 27 4.35 19.59 1.06
C GLY A 27 4.72 21.00 0.55
N THR A 28 4.69 21.19 -0.77
CA THR A 28 4.94 22.48 -1.42
C THR A 28 3.69 23.12 -2.01
N ALA A 29 2.53 22.45 -1.91
CA ALA A 29 1.27 22.85 -2.53
C ALA A 29 1.41 23.11 -4.05
N SER A 30 2.18 22.27 -4.74
CA SER A 30 2.51 22.45 -6.15
C SER A 30 2.13 21.25 -7.02
N VAL A 31 2.02 21.50 -8.32
CA VAL A 31 1.87 20.47 -9.35
C VAL A 31 3.01 20.64 -10.34
N THR A 32 3.84 19.61 -10.45
CA THR A 32 4.89 19.52 -11.46
C THR A 32 4.44 18.60 -12.59
N HIS A 33 4.98 18.80 -13.79
CA HIS A 33 4.54 18.10 -14.99
C HIS A 33 5.67 17.25 -15.57
N ASP A 34 5.31 16.15 -16.23
CA ASP A 34 6.24 15.25 -16.92
C ASP A 34 7.46 14.89 -16.04
N ARG A 35 7.18 14.30 -14.88
CA ARG A 35 8.21 13.85 -13.94
C ARG A 35 8.53 12.38 -14.14
N LEU A 36 9.79 12.01 -13.98
CA LEU A 36 10.26 10.63 -13.93
C LEU A 36 10.66 10.30 -12.50
N LEU A 37 9.88 9.42 -11.87
CA LEU A 37 10.18 8.87 -10.55
C LEU A 37 10.91 7.54 -10.73
N THR A 38 12.05 7.36 -10.07
CA THR A 38 12.77 6.07 -10.02
C THR A 38 12.64 5.47 -8.63
N PHE A 39 12.30 4.19 -8.59
CA PHE A 39 12.08 3.43 -7.37
C PHE A 39 13.11 2.32 -7.23
N THR A 40 13.60 2.12 -6.01
CA THR A 40 14.43 0.98 -5.62
C THR A 40 13.95 0.51 -4.27
N ASP A 41 13.64 -0.78 -4.13
CA ASP A 41 13.18 -1.41 -2.89
C ASP A 41 12.00 -0.65 -2.23
N GLY A 42 11.00 -0.27 -3.04
CA GLY A 42 9.80 0.43 -2.58
C GLY A 42 10.00 1.90 -2.20
N LYS A 43 11.18 2.48 -2.44
CA LYS A 43 11.48 3.89 -2.12
C LYS A 43 11.71 4.70 -3.39
N ILE A 44 11.23 5.94 -3.40
CA ILE A 44 11.58 6.92 -4.43
C ILE A 44 13.02 7.36 -4.18
N VAL A 45 13.93 7.02 -5.10
CA VAL A 45 15.35 7.38 -5.01
C VAL A 45 15.72 8.57 -5.89
N ARG A 46 14.92 8.86 -6.92
CA ARG A 46 15.09 10.03 -7.80
C ARG A 46 13.73 10.55 -8.26
N ASP A 47 13.66 11.88 -8.38
CA ASP A 47 12.57 12.63 -9.01
C ASP A 47 13.20 13.66 -9.95
N GLU A 48 13.06 13.45 -11.27
CA GLU A 48 13.69 14.26 -12.30
C GLU A 48 12.71 14.65 -13.41
N ALA A 49 13.05 15.66 -14.21
CA ALA A 49 12.24 16.01 -15.37
C ALA A 49 12.36 14.91 -16.42
N TRP A 50 11.25 14.52 -17.04
CA TRP A 50 11.25 13.59 -18.15
C TRP A 50 12.00 14.20 -19.34
N GLN A 51 13.10 13.55 -19.74
CA GLN A 51 13.93 13.97 -20.87
C GLN A 51 13.89 12.97 -22.05
N GLY A 52 12.92 12.06 -22.05
CA GLY A 52 12.78 11.01 -23.07
C GLY A 52 13.31 9.65 -22.61
N ALA A 53 13.64 8.77 -23.57
CA ALA A 53 13.70 7.32 -23.40
C ALA A 53 14.87 6.74 -22.55
N LYS A 54 15.43 7.50 -21.58
CA LYS A 54 16.45 6.95 -20.68
C LYS A 54 15.77 6.00 -19.69
N ARG A 55 16.00 4.69 -19.86
CA ARG A 55 15.34 3.62 -19.12
C ARG A 55 16.39 2.86 -18.30
N GLU A 56 16.25 2.89 -16.98
CA GLU A 56 17.06 2.11 -16.05
C GLU A 56 16.30 0.84 -15.59
N GLY A 57 15.05 0.64 -16.05
CA GLY A 57 14.23 -0.53 -15.72
C GLY A 57 12.84 -0.51 -16.39
N THR A 58 11.85 -1.12 -15.74
CA THR A 58 10.46 -1.16 -16.23
C THR A 58 9.79 0.20 -16.07
N LEU A 59 9.33 0.78 -17.18
CA LEU A 59 8.65 2.08 -17.19
C LEU A 59 7.13 1.93 -17.15
N MET A 60 6.51 2.48 -16.11
CA MET A 60 5.08 2.74 -16.02
C MET A 60 4.78 4.12 -16.63
N ASP A 61 4.09 4.15 -17.77
CA ASP A 61 3.72 5.41 -18.42
C ASP A 61 2.37 5.91 -17.92
N TRP A 62 2.41 6.88 -17.00
CA TRP A 62 1.26 7.57 -16.44
C TRP A 62 1.22 9.04 -16.90
N SER A 63 1.74 9.33 -18.10
CA SER A 63 1.76 10.67 -18.68
C SER A 63 0.38 11.34 -18.82
N GLY A 64 -0.69 10.55 -18.90
CA GLY A 64 -2.08 11.05 -18.90
C GLY A 64 -2.74 11.11 -17.54
N LYS A 65 -2.02 10.88 -16.43
CA LYS A 65 -2.59 10.73 -15.08
C LYS A 65 -2.13 11.85 -14.14
N TRP A 66 -2.85 11.93 -13.02
CA TRP A 66 -2.48 12.70 -11.84
C TRP A 66 -1.97 11.73 -10.79
N VAL A 67 -0.80 12.03 -10.23
CA VAL A 67 -0.10 11.20 -9.25
C VAL A 67 0.06 12.00 -7.98
N LEU A 68 -0.24 11.37 -6.85
CA LEU A 68 -0.13 11.94 -5.52
C LEU A 68 0.46 10.87 -4.58
N PRO A 69 1.00 11.27 -3.42
CA PRO A 69 1.29 10.34 -2.34
C PRO A 69 0.05 9.53 -1.95
N GLY A 70 0.26 8.31 -1.44
CA GLY A 70 -0.83 7.49 -0.95
C GLY A 70 -1.61 8.19 0.17
N LEU A 71 -2.92 7.98 0.19
CA LEU A 71 -3.82 8.66 1.13
C LEU A 71 -3.67 8.07 2.54
N ILE A 72 -3.98 8.90 3.53
CA ILE A 72 -3.93 8.56 4.95
C ILE A 72 -5.30 8.79 5.58
N ASP A 73 -5.83 7.77 6.26
CA ASP A 73 -7.02 7.90 7.11
C ASP A 73 -6.64 7.71 8.58
N LEU A 74 -7.02 8.66 9.44
CA LEU A 74 -6.68 8.64 10.86
C LEU A 74 -7.79 8.05 11.75
N HIS A 75 -8.92 7.65 11.18
CA HIS A 75 -10.05 7.13 11.95
C HIS A 75 -10.79 6.04 11.16
N THR A 76 -10.31 4.81 11.29
CA THR A 76 -10.95 3.64 10.69
C THR A 76 -11.28 2.57 11.72
N HIS A 77 -12.11 1.63 11.31
CA HIS A 77 -12.44 0.38 12.01
C HIS A 77 -12.39 -0.77 11.00
N ILE A 78 -11.31 -0.85 10.22
CA ILE A 78 -11.21 -1.83 9.12
C ILE A 78 -11.17 -3.26 9.66
N ALA A 79 -10.55 -3.47 10.82
CA ALA A 79 -10.38 -4.79 11.41
C ALA A 79 -11.66 -5.36 12.04
N ASP A 80 -12.69 -4.54 12.21
CA ASP A 80 -14.02 -5.03 12.57
C ASP A 80 -14.77 -5.63 11.37
N GLY A 81 -14.33 -5.35 10.13
CA GLY A 81 -14.86 -5.96 8.90
C GLY A 81 -16.36 -5.70 8.64
N ILE A 82 -17.02 -4.92 9.48
CA ILE A 82 -18.46 -4.70 9.46
C ILE A 82 -18.74 -3.44 8.64
N GLY A 83 -19.61 -3.60 7.64
CA GLY A 83 -20.15 -2.45 6.89
C GLY A 83 -21.01 -1.54 7.76
N GLN A 84 -21.36 -0.37 7.23
CA GLN A 84 -22.21 0.59 7.95
C GLN A 84 -23.56 -0.03 8.33
N THR A 85 -23.84 -0.09 9.63
CA THR A 85 -25.06 -0.64 10.23
C THR A 85 -25.62 0.30 11.28
N ASN A 86 -26.93 0.33 11.44
CA ASN A 86 -27.61 1.04 12.52
C ASN A 86 -27.88 0.16 13.74
N ASP A 87 -27.48 -1.11 13.70
CA ASP A 87 -27.63 -2.04 14.81
C ASP A 87 -26.42 -1.96 15.75
N PRO A 88 -26.56 -1.41 16.97
CA PRO A 88 -25.44 -1.32 17.92
C PRO A 88 -24.95 -2.69 18.40
N ALA A 89 -25.75 -3.74 18.24
CA ALA A 89 -25.36 -5.11 18.58
C ALA A 89 -24.70 -5.85 17.40
N GLU A 90 -24.53 -5.25 16.22
CA GLU A 90 -23.96 -5.93 15.06
C GLU A 90 -22.60 -6.61 15.35
N PRO A 91 -21.65 -5.96 16.04
CA PRO A 91 -20.37 -6.61 16.36
C PRO A 91 -20.49 -7.85 17.25
N LEU A 92 -21.58 -7.98 18.03
CA LEU A 92 -21.83 -9.14 18.89
C LEU A 92 -22.32 -10.37 18.12
N LYS A 93 -22.85 -10.19 16.90
CA LYS A 93 -23.44 -11.27 16.10
C LYS A 93 -22.41 -12.10 15.34
N HIS A 94 -21.19 -11.59 15.22
CA HIS A 94 -20.11 -12.22 14.46
C HIS A 94 -19.08 -12.83 15.39
N SER A 95 -18.55 -13.99 15.01
CA SER A 95 -17.39 -14.56 15.72
C SER A 95 -16.14 -13.76 15.40
N GLU A 96 -15.11 -13.86 16.24
CA GLU A 96 -13.81 -13.25 15.97
C GLU A 96 -13.21 -13.67 14.61
N ALA A 97 -13.36 -14.95 14.27
CA ALA A 97 -12.90 -15.50 12.99
C ALA A 97 -13.66 -14.89 11.79
N ASP A 98 -14.97 -14.69 11.92
CA ASP A 98 -15.76 -14.05 10.86
C ASP A 98 -15.42 -12.56 10.71
N THR A 99 -15.26 -11.85 11.85
CA THR A 99 -14.83 -10.45 11.91
C THR A 99 -13.51 -10.24 11.17
N ILE A 100 -12.47 -11.03 11.47
CA ILE A 100 -11.14 -10.84 10.86
C ILE A 100 -11.11 -11.20 9.36
N LEU A 101 -11.87 -12.21 8.92
CA LEU A 101 -11.98 -12.56 7.50
C LEU A 101 -12.57 -11.41 6.68
N LYS A 102 -13.61 -10.75 7.21
CA LYS A 102 -14.17 -9.54 6.60
C LYS A 102 -13.22 -8.35 6.72
N GLY A 103 -12.47 -8.26 7.83
CA GLY A 103 -11.45 -7.23 8.00
C GLY A 103 -10.37 -7.26 6.94
N ALA A 104 -9.92 -8.45 6.53
CA ALA A 104 -8.99 -8.62 5.41
C ALA A 104 -9.58 -8.14 4.07
N GLU A 105 -10.86 -8.40 3.80
CA GLU A 105 -11.54 -7.85 2.62
C GLU A 105 -11.60 -6.32 2.66
N MET A 106 -11.91 -5.74 3.82
CA MET A 106 -11.96 -4.28 4.00
C MET A 106 -10.59 -3.62 3.83
N ALA A 107 -9.52 -4.23 4.36
CA ALA A 107 -8.15 -3.76 4.15
C ALA A 107 -7.83 -3.64 2.65
N ARG A 108 -8.12 -4.69 1.90
CA ARG A 108 -7.93 -4.73 0.45
C ARG A 108 -8.73 -3.65 -0.28
N ILE A 109 -10.01 -3.48 0.06
CA ILE A 109 -10.87 -2.44 -0.53
C ILE A 109 -10.28 -1.05 -0.23
N THR A 110 -9.86 -0.80 1.01
CA THR A 110 -9.24 0.45 1.45
C THR A 110 -7.95 0.73 0.66
N LEU A 111 -7.07 -0.27 0.51
CA LEU A 111 -5.84 -0.16 -0.26
C LEU A 111 -6.12 0.21 -1.72
N HIS A 112 -7.03 -0.50 -2.39
CA HIS A 112 -7.37 -0.25 -3.80
C HIS A 112 -8.15 1.06 -4.01
N SER A 113 -8.71 1.66 -2.96
CA SER A 113 -9.31 3.00 -3.02
C SER A 113 -8.29 4.14 -2.92
N GLY A 114 -7.01 3.81 -2.66
CA GLY A 114 -5.90 4.76 -2.65
C GLY A 114 -5.34 5.09 -1.26
N PHE A 115 -5.88 4.51 -0.19
CA PHE A 115 -5.35 4.65 1.17
C PHE A 115 -4.25 3.64 1.43
N THR A 116 -3.01 4.10 1.52
CA THR A 116 -1.85 3.22 1.76
C THR A 116 -1.46 3.16 3.23
N THR A 117 -2.08 3.99 4.07
CA THR A 117 -1.85 4.00 5.51
C THR A 117 -3.13 4.39 6.22
N VAL A 118 -3.52 3.61 7.22
CA VAL A 118 -4.67 3.92 8.05
C VAL A 118 -4.34 3.73 9.52
N ARG A 119 -5.07 4.44 10.38
CA ARG A 119 -5.09 4.16 11.82
C ARG A 119 -6.44 3.55 12.18
N ASP A 120 -6.41 2.26 12.46
CA ASP A 120 -7.52 1.59 13.13
C ASP A 120 -7.57 2.06 14.59
N VAL A 121 -8.68 2.64 15.00
CA VAL A 121 -8.82 3.30 16.31
C VAL A 121 -9.61 2.49 17.32
N GLY A 122 -9.99 1.25 16.98
CA GLY A 122 -10.57 0.34 17.93
C GLY A 122 -11.29 -0.82 17.26
N VAL A 123 -11.27 -1.95 17.96
CA VAL A 123 -11.95 -3.18 17.53
C VAL A 123 -12.87 -3.68 18.62
N TYR A 124 -13.96 -4.32 18.19
CA TYR A 124 -14.90 -4.93 19.11
C TYR A 124 -14.40 -6.28 19.63
N ARG A 125 -13.75 -7.06 18.75
CA ARG A 125 -13.05 -8.30 19.10
C ARG A 125 -11.59 -7.94 19.35
N GLY A 126 -11.12 -8.15 20.57
CA GLY A 126 -9.81 -7.66 20.98
C GLY A 126 -8.68 -8.19 20.09
N LEU A 127 -7.75 -7.29 19.72
CA LEU A 127 -6.52 -7.58 18.99
C LEU A 127 -6.69 -8.04 17.52
N THR A 128 -7.89 -7.99 16.96
CA THR A 128 -8.08 -8.27 15.52
C THR A 128 -7.37 -7.26 14.62
N ASP A 129 -7.28 -6.00 15.06
CA ASP A 129 -6.48 -4.94 14.43
C ASP A 129 -4.98 -5.26 14.40
N VAL A 130 -4.45 -5.74 15.51
CA VAL A 130 -3.04 -6.16 15.63
C VAL A 130 -2.77 -7.37 14.74
N ALA A 131 -3.65 -8.37 14.78
CA ALA A 131 -3.52 -9.58 13.96
C ALA A 131 -3.58 -9.25 12.46
N LEU A 132 -4.52 -8.38 12.05
CA LEU A 132 -4.63 -7.93 10.66
C LEU A 132 -3.38 -7.18 10.22
N ARG A 133 -2.88 -6.24 11.04
CA ARG A 133 -1.64 -5.48 10.78
C ARG A 133 -0.45 -6.43 10.56
N ASP A 134 -0.30 -7.42 11.44
CA ASP A 134 0.84 -8.34 11.39
C ASP A 134 0.73 -9.29 10.19
N ALA A 135 -0.47 -9.74 9.83
CA ALA A 135 -0.72 -10.53 8.62
C ALA A 135 -0.41 -9.74 7.34
N ILE A 136 -0.78 -8.46 7.27
CA ILE A 136 -0.40 -7.56 6.17
C ILE A 136 1.13 -7.39 6.10
N ALA A 137 1.78 -7.17 7.25
CA ALA A 137 3.24 -7.03 7.31
C ALA A 137 3.98 -8.31 6.89
N ALA A 138 3.37 -9.48 7.13
CA ALA A 138 3.87 -10.77 6.68
C ALA A 138 3.55 -11.08 5.20
N GLY A 139 2.72 -10.28 4.54
CA GLY A 139 2.27 -10.50 3.16
C GLY A 139 1.26 -11.64 3.01
N GLU A 140 0.58 -12.03 4.08
CA GLU A 140 -0.45 -13.08 4.07
C GLU A 140 -1.78 -12.57 3.50
N VAL A 141 -2.05 -11.28 3.69
CA VAL A 141 -3.18 -10.52 3.16
C VAL A 141 -2.70 -9.11 2.75
N GLU A 142 -3.54 -8.34 2.06
CA GLU A 142 -3.27 -6.96 1.61
C GLU A 142 -4.46 -6.02 1.86
#